data_AF-A0A382R3X7-F1
#
_entry.id   AF-A0A382R3X7-F1
#
_cell.length_a   1.000
_cell.length_b   1.000
_cell.length_c   1.000
_cell.angle_alpha   90.00
_cell.angle_beta   90.00
_cell.angle_gamma   90.00
#
_symmetry.space_group_name_H-M   'P 1'
#
loop_
_entity.id
_entity.type
_entity.pdbx_description
1 polymer ?
#
loop_
_entity_poly.entity_id
_entity_poly.type
_entity_poly.pdbx_seq_one_letter_code
_entity_poly.pdbx_strand_id
1 'polypeptide(L)' 'MKWALVVYFMTTAGWQSAESIGKDKIGWSSIVYESYQECSSRARMFNEDPEFKNKIKAKCERVEK' A
#
# COMPACT_ATOMS: atom_id res chain seq x y z
N MET A 1 -6.55 -17.30 -1.08
CA MET A 1 -6.94 -15.99 -1.67
C MET A 1 -5.80 -15.03 -1.43
N LYS A 2 -5.33 -14.29 -2.43
CA LYS A 2 -4.16 -13.41 -2.29
C LYS A 2 -4.55 -11.97 -2.02
N TRP A 3 -3.70 -11.24 -1.32
CA TRP A 3 -3.91 -9.87 -0.89
C TRP A 3 -2.72 -8.99 -1.27
N ALA A 4 -2.97 -7.91 -2.00
CA ALA A 4 -1.96 -6.93 -2.36
C ALA A 4 -1.91 -5.83 -1.31
N LEU A 5 -0.72 -5.55 -0.79
CA LEU A 5 -0.43 -4.35 -0.04
C LEU A 5 -0.18 -3.21 -1.02
N VAL A 6 -1.17 -2.33 -1.16
CA VAL A 6 -1.10 -1.15 -2.02
C VAL A 6 -0.78 0.06 -1.15
N VAL A 7 0.23 0.82 -1.56
CA VAL A 7 0.58 2.10 -0.92
C VAL A 7 0.01 3.27 -1.71
N TYR A 8 -0.50 4.25 -0.98
CA TYR A 8 -1.09 5.47 -1.47
C TYR A 8 -0.29 6.67 -0.97
N PHE A 9 -0.11 7.65 -1.87
CA PHE A 9 0.56 8.91 -1.59
C PHE A 9 -0.42 10.07 -1.73
N MET A 10 -0.29 11.07 -0.86
CA MET A 10 -1.08 12.29 -0.97
C MET A 10 -0.52 13.16 -2.11
N THR A 11 -1.37 13.46 -3.09
CA THR A 11 -1.06 14.34 -4.22
C THR A 11 -2.01 15.53 -4.24
N THR A 12 -1.80 16.47 -5.18
CA THR A 12 -2.74 17.57 -5.43
C THR A 12 -4.13 17.08 -5.86
N ALA A 13 -4.24 15.87 -6.40
CA ALA A 13 -5.49 15.21 -6.76
C ALA A 13 -6.04 14.30 -5.64
N GLY A 14 -5.48 14.36 -4.44
CA GLY A 14 -5.82 13.50 -3.31
C GLY A 14 -4.94 12.24 -3.23
N TRP A 15 -5.41 11.22 -2.51
CA TRP A 15 -4.70 9.96 -2.32
C TRP A 15 -4.68 9.14 -3.61
N GLN A 16 -3.48 8.85 -4.12
CA GLN A 16 -3.27 8.07 -5.35
C GLN A 16 -2.32 6.91 -5.06
N SER A 17 -2.58 5.74 -5.64
CA SER A 17 -1.69 4.58 -5.47
C SER A 17 -0.35 4.82 -6.17
N ALA A 18 0.72 4.14 -5.71
CA ALA A 18 2.03 4.18 -6.36
C ALA A 18 1.96 3.84 -7.85
N GLU A 19 1.11 2.88 -8.20
CA GLU A 19 0.83 2.47 -9.57
C GLU A 19 0.23 3.63 -10.39
N SER A 20 -0.83 4.27 -9.91
CA SER A 20 -1.52 5.37 -10.62
C SER A 20 -0.62 6.56 -10.91
N ILE A 21 0.37 6.82 -10.05
CA ILE A 21 1.33 7.92 -10.23
C ILE A 21 2.67 7.47 -10.85
N GLY A 22 2.75 6.23 -11.35
CA GLY A 22 3.95 5.68 -12.00
C GLY A 22 5.18 5.55 -11.09
N LYS A 23 4.99 5.61 -9.76
CA LYS A 23 6.05 5.45 -8.75
C LYS A 23 6.35 3.99 -8.41
N ASP A 24 5.58 3.07 -8.98
CA ASP A 24 5.80 1.62 -8.86
C ASP A 24 7.20 1.19 -9.32
N LYS A 25 7.77 1.88 -10.32
CA LYS A 25 9.14 1.64 -10.83
C LYS A 25 10.26 1.93 -9.82
N ILE A 26 9.95 2.53 -8.68
CA ILE A 26 10.92 2.90 -7.62
C ILE A 26 10.90 1.85 -6.48
N GLY A 27 10.21 0.71 -6.67
CA GLY A 27 10.19 -0.38 -5.68
C GLY A 27 9.05 -0.29 -4.67
N TRP A 28 8.05 0.54 -4.94
CA TRP A 28 6.79 0.62 -4.17
C TRP A 28 5.69 -0.30 -4.71
N SER A 29 6.06 -1.18 -5.65
CA SER A 29 5.20 -2.20 -6.25
C SER A 29 4.42 -2.96 -5.20
N SER A 30 3.12 -3.11 -5.44
CA SER A 30 2.17 -3.81 -4.59
C SER A 30 2.72 -5.19 -4.18
N ILE A 31 2.99 -5.38 -2.88
CA ILE A 31 3.50 -6.65 -2.37
C ILE A 31 2.32 -7.60 -2.15
N VAL A 32 2.38 -8.79 -2.73
CA VAL A 32 1.31 -9.78 -2.61
C VAL A 32 1.60 -10.76 -1.48
N TYR A 33 0.62 -10.93 -0.60
CA TYR A 33 0.61 -11.85 0.54
C TYR A 33 -0.43 -12.96 0.33
N GLU A 34 -0.16 -14.13 0.91
CA GLU A 34 -1.08 -15.28 0.85
C GLU A 34 -2.24 -15.16 1.84
N SER A 35 -2.10 -14.35 2.89
CA SER A 35 -3.14 -14.10 3.88
C SER A 35 -3.43 -12.62 4.10
N TYR A 36 -4.68 -12.32 4.50
CA TYR A 36 -5.06 -10.96 4.91
C TYR A 36 -4.29 -10.52 6.16
N GLN A 37 -4.01 -11.43 7.10
CA GLN A 37 -3.32 -11.11 8.35
C GLN A 37 -1.88 -10.62 8.10
N GLU A 38 -1.13 -11.27 7.21
CA GLU A 38 0.22 -10.84 6.85
C GLU A 38 0.20 -9.47 6.18
N CYS A 39 -0.71 -9.28 5.22
CA CYS A 39 -0.87 -7.99 4.55
C CYS A 39 -1.24 -6.89 5.56
N SER A 40 -2.23 -7.13 6.42
CA SER A 40 -2.75 -6.16 7.38
C SER A 40 -1.70 -5.76 8.41
N SER A 41 -0.89 -6.73 8.88
CA SER A 41 0.25 -6.47 9.75
C SER A 41 1.24 -5.50 9.10
N ARG A 42 1.57 -5.70 7.82
CA ARG A 42 2.45 -4.80 7.08
C ARG A 42 1.82 -3.44 6.81
N ALA A 43 0.54 -3.39 6.46
CA ALA A 43 -0.20 -2.14 6.26
C ALA A 43 -0.23 -1.29 7.53
N ARG A 44 -0.41 -1.94 8.68
CA ARG A 44 -0.40 -1.30 10.01
C ARG A 44 0.93 -0.62 10.30
N MET A 45 2.06 -1.25 9.96
CA MET A 45 3.38 -0.64 10.10
C MET A 45 3.46 0.72 9.39
N PHE A 46 3.05 0.81 8.12
CA PHE A 46 3.06 2.08 7.38
C PHE A 46 2.07 3.12 7.92
N ASN A 47 0.92 2.68 8.42
CA ASN A 47 -0.14 3.58 8.89
C ASN A 47 0.07 4.08 10.33
N GLU A 48 0.82 3.35 11.16
CA GLU A 48 1.03 3.69 12.58
C GLU A 48 2.42 4.28 12.85
N ASP A 49 3.42 3.95 12.03
CA ASP A 49 4.76 4.48 12.19
C ASP A 49 4.76 6.02 12.04
N PRO A 50 5.21 6.78 13.04
CA PRO A 50 5.25 8.24 12.98
C PRO A 50 5.98 8.81 11.76
N GLU A 51 6.97 8.09 11.22
CA GLU A 51 7.72 8.50 10.04
C GLU A 51 6.88 8.48 8.76
N PHE A 52 5.94 7.51 8.69
CA PHE A 52 5.18 7.18 7.48
C PHE A 52 3.71 7.59 7.53
N LYS A 53 3.07 7.57 8.71
CA LYS A 53 1.62 7.72 8.90
C LYS A 53 0.98 8.97 8.26
N ASN A 54 1.76 10.04 8.12
CA ASN A 54 1.30 11.31 7.55
C ASN A 54 1.68 11.47 6.06
N LYS A 55 2.48 10.56 5.51
CA LYS A 55 3.03 10.64 4.16
C LYS A 55 2.49 9.56 3.24
N ILE A 56 2.21 8.38 3.81
CA ILE A 56 1.84 7.17 3.10
C ILE A 56 0.62 6.58 3.79
N LYS A 57 -0.30 6.06 2.99
CA LYS A 57 -1.41 5.23 3.47
C LYS A 57 -1.30 3.86 2.82
N ALA A 58 -1.17 2.80 3.60
CA ALA A 58 -1.13 1.44 3.09
C ALA A 58 -2.46 0.73 3.29
N LYS A 59 -2.89 -0.06 2.31
CA LYS A 59 -4.16 -0.79 2.32
C LYS A 59 -3.99 -2.17 1.71
N CYS A 60 -4.68 -3.15 2.28
CA CYS A 60 -4.78 -4.48 1.71
C CYS A 60 -5.96 -4.56 0.76
N GLU A 61 -5.68 -4.92 -0.49
CA GLU A 61 -6.69 -5.10 -1.53
C GLU A 61 -6.69 -6.55 -1.99
N ARG A 62 -7.88 -7.09 -2.27
CA ARG A 62 -7.99 -8.47 -2.76
C ARG A 62 -7.43 -8.50 -4.18
N VAL A 63 -6.53 -9.45 -4.43
CA VAL A 63 -6.08 -9.75 -5.80
C VAL A 63 -7.03 -10.81 -6.34
N GLU A 64 -8.04 -10.36 -7.07
CA GLU A 64 -8.83 -11.26 -7.91
C GLU A 64 -8.06 -11.44 -9.22
N LYS A 65 -7.61 -12.68 -9.45
CA LYS A 65 -7.07 -13.10 -10.75
C LYS A 65 -8.21 -13.39 -11.70
#